data_AF-A0A3Q7X0C8-F1
#
_entry.id   AF-A0A3Q7X0C8-F1
#
_cell.length_a   1.000
_cell.length_b   1.000
_cell.length_c   1.000
_cell.angle_alpha   90.00
_cell.angle_beta   90.00
_cell.angle_gamma   90.00
#
_symmetry.space_group_name_H-M   'P 1'
#
loop_
_entity.id
_entity.type
_entity.pdbx_description
1 polymer ?
#
loop_
_entity_poly.entity_id
_entity_poly.type
_entity_poly.pdbx_seq_one_letter_code
_entity_poly.pdbx_strand_id
1 'polypeptide(L)'
;MIDTGSDLLWVNCKACSNCPQYSGLGIKLNFFDTAGSSTNSLVKCSDPICPFGVQGADVRCSRRVNHNQCSYSYNFQDGSGTSGVYVTDKSYFDSIIGQSSPSSGNTSAIVFLGCSTQQFGRLTTQ
;
A
#
# COMPACT_ATOMS: atom_id res chain seq x y z
N MET A 1 -1.55 -0.83 10.41
CA MET A 1 -2.27 -2.03 10.86
C MET A 1 -1.42 -3.22 10.45
N ILE A 2 -1.32 -4.25 11.28
CA ILE A 2 -0.72 -5.52 10.88
C ILE A 2 -1.89 -6.47 10.67
N ASP A 3 -2.10 -6.87 9.42
CA ASP A 3 -3.15 -7.80 9.03
C ASP A 3 -2.49 -9.05 8.46
N THR A 4 -2.59 -10.16 9.20
CA THR A 4 -2.07 -11.47 8.76
C THR A 4 -3.10 -12.27 7.96
N GLY A 5 -4.31 -11.73 7.76
CA GLY A 5 -5.41 -12.36 7.05
C GLY A 5 -5.61 -11.85 5.62
N SER A 6 -4.82 -10.87 5.18
CA SER A 6 -4.82 -10.38 3.79
C SER A 6 -3.42 -10.42 3.17
N ASP A 7 -3.39 -10.57 1.85
CA ASP A 7 -2.16 -10.52 1.06
C ASP A 7 -1.82 -9.07 0.61
N LEU A 8 -2.61 -8.08 1.03
CA LEU A 8 -2.47 -6.68 0.61
C LEU A 8 -1.57 -5.92 1.57
N LEU A 9 -0.44 -5.43 1.07
CA LEU A 9 0.30 -4.35 1.70
C LEU A 9 -0.14 -3.02 1.07
N TRP A 10 -0.60 -2.06 1.88
CA TRP A 10 -0.94 -0.72 1.40
C TRP A 10 -0.61 0.39 2.40
N VAL A 11 -0.49 1.60 1.88
CA VAL A 11 -0.34 2.85 2.64
C VAL A 11 -1.34 3.89 2.17
N ASN A 12 -1.65 4.86 3.03
CA ASN A 12 -2.46 6.03 2.65
C ASN A 12 -1.57 7.01 1.90
N CYS A 13 -1.88 7.31 0.65
CA CYS A 13 -1.11 8.27 -0.14
C CYS A 13 -1.68 9.68 -0.03
N LYS A 14 -0.85 10.71 -0.22
CA LYS A 14 -1.26 12.13 -0.12
C LYS A 14 -2.50 12.51 -0.93
N ALA A 15 -2.71 11.86 -2.08
CA ALA A 15 -3.89 12.07 -2.92
C ALA A 15 -5.19 11.45 -2.34
N CYS A 16 -5.14 10.80 -1.17
CA CYS A 16 -6.29 10.14 -0.60
C CYS A 16 -7.31 11.13 -0.03
N SER A 17 -8.55 11.02 -0.50
CA SER A 17 -9.65 11.92 -0.14
C SER A 17 -10.48 11.45 1.05
N ASN A 18 -10.63 10.14 1.25
CA ASN A 18 -11.48 9.57 2.31
C ASN A 18 -10.71 8.59 3.23
N CYS A 19 -9.42 8.86 3.44
CA CYS A 19 -8.61 8.06 4.36
C CYS A 19 -8.66 8.63 5.79
N PRO A 20 -8.55 7.77 6.81
CA PRO A 20 -8.46 8.20 8.20
C PRO A 20 -7.23 9.10 8.40
N GLN A 21 -7.43 10.21 9.12
CA GLN A 21 -6.36 11.15 9.47
C GLN A 21 -5.66 10.77 10.78
N TYR A 22 -6.30 9.90 11.57
CA TYR A 22 -5.83 9.45 12.88
C TYR A 22 -5.99 7.93 12.99
N SER A 23 -5.10 7.29 13.73
CA SER A 23 -5.26 5.88 14.10
C SER A 23 -6.38 5.70 15.13
N GLY A 24 -6.78 4.45 15.40
CA GLY A 24 -7.72 4.13 16.48
C GLY A 24 -7.24 4.56 17.88
N LEU A 25 -5.96 4.90 18.03
CA LEU A 25 -5.34 5.41 19.26
C LEU A 25 -5.21 6.94 19.28
N GLY A 26 -5.76 7.65 18.29
CA GLY A 26 -5.69 9.11 18.20
C GLY A 26 -4.35 9.67 17.70
N ILE A 27 -3.47 8.83 17.13
CA ILE A 27 -2.18 9.27 16.58
C ILE A 27 -2.39 9.79 15.17
N LYS A 28 -1.90 11.00 14.87
CA LYS A 28 -1.97 11.58 13.53
C LYS A 28 -1.20 10.70 12.53
N LEU A 29 -1.86 10.30 11.45
CA LEU A 29 -1.28 9.49 10.40
C LEU A 29 -0.52 10.37 9.40
N ASN A 30 0.65 9.89 8.98
CA ASN A 30 1.39 10.48 7.87
C ASN A 30 0.98 9.80 6.58
N PHE A 31 0.88 10.59 5.53
CA PHE A 31 0.48 10.14 4.20
C PHE A 31 1.71 10.04 3.31
N PHE A 32 1.84 8.91 2.62
CA PHE A 32 2.94 8.65 1.73
C PHE A 32 2.88 9.58 0.52
N ASP A 33 3.99 10.27 0.24
CA ASP A 33 4.14 11.17 -0.90
C ASP A 33 4.91 10.48 -2.02
N THR A 34 4.18 9.91 -2.96
CA THR A 34 4.78 9.28 -4.15
C THR A 34 5.63 10.23 -4.97
N ALA A 35 5.33 11.53 -4.98
CA ALA A 35 6.10 12.53 -5.72
C ALA A 35 7.38 12.96 -4.98
N GLY A 36 7.41 12.79 -3.66
CA GLY A 36 8.57 13.08 -2.81
C GLY A 36 9.62 11.98 -2.79
N SER A 37 9.30 10.77 -3.28
CA SER A 37 10.23 9.64 -3.34
C SER A 37 10.88 9.53 -4.71
N SER A 38 12.21 9.54 -4.76
CA SER A 38 12.98 9.37 -6.00
C SER A 38 13.07 7.91 -6.47
N THR A 39 12.74 6.95 -5.62
CA THR A 39 12.74 5.51 -5.92
C THR A 39 11.34 4.97 -6.21
N ASN A 40 10.30 5.77 -6.01
CA ASN A 40 8.92 5.39 -6.29
C ASN A 40 8.70 5.23 -7.81
N SER A 41 8.02 4.15 -8.18
CA SER A 41 7.57 3.90 -9.54
C SER A 41 6.12 3.45 -9.55
N LEU A 42 5.32 4.08 -10.43
CA LEU A 42 3.97 3.61 -10.71
C LEU A 42 4.03 2.25 -11.41
N VAL A 43 3.20 1.30 -10.98
CA VAL A 43 3.02 0.03 -11.69
C VAL A 43 2.05 0.25 -12.84
N LYS A 44 2.48 -0.11 -14.04
CA LYS A 44 1.70 0.01 -15.28
C LYS A 44 0.96 -1.29 -15.56
N CYS A 45 -0.14 -1.20 -16.29
CA CYS A 45 -0.90 -2.37 -16.74
C CYS A 45 -0.13 -3.30 -17.69
N SER A 46 0.91 -2.80 -18.33
CA SER A 46 1.84 -3.60 -19.13
C SER A 46 2.82 -4.41 -18.28
N ASP A 47 2.98 -4.05 -17.00
CA ASP A 47 3.97 -4.68 -16.14
C ASP A 47 3.46 -6.07 -15.72
N PRO A 48 4.31 -7.12 -15.78
CA PRO A 48 3.89 -8.49 -15.49
C PRO A 48 3.30 -8.68 -14.09
N ILE A 49 3.67 -7.81 -13.13
CA ILE A 49 3.20 -7.84 -11.75
C ILE A 49 1.75 -7.36 -11.59
N CYS A 50 1.23 -6.59 -12.55
CA CYS A 50 -0.11 -6.00 -12.47
C CYS A 50 -1.26 -7.04 -12.54
N PRO A 51 -1.36 -7.91 -13.57
CA PRO A 51 -2.49 -8.85 -13.70
C PRO A 51 -2.55 -9.90 -12.59
N PHE A 52 -1.43 -10.19 -11.93
CA PHE A 52 -1.34 -11.06 -10.76
C PHE A 52 -1.23 -10.27 -9.45
N GLY A 53 -1.84 -9.08 -9.40
CA GLY A 53 -1.93 -8.32 -8.17
C GLY A 53 -2.47 -9.16 -7.00
N VAL A 54 -2.38 -8.58 -5.81
CA VAL A 54 -2.74 -9.22 -4.54
C VAL A 54 -4.02 -10.07 -4.63
N GLN A 55 -3.97 -11.30 -4.11
CA GLN A 55 -5.11 -12.21 -4.08
C GLN A 55 -6.30 -11.58 -3.34
N GLY A 56 -7.47 -11.58 -3.98
CA GLY A 56 -8.68 -10.92 -3.46
C GLY A 56 -8.82 -9.45 -3.83
N ALA A 57 -7.83 -8.84 -4.50
CA ALA A 57 -7.95 -7.50 -5.07
C ALA A 57 -8.56 -7.55 -6.48
N ASP A 58 -9.52 -6.68 -6.72
CA ASP A 58 -10.03 -6.38 -8.06
C ASP A 58 -9.03 -5.46 -8.78
N VAL A 59 -8.23 -6.03 -9.68
CA VAL A 59 -7.28 -5.25 -10.51
C VAL A 59 -7.99 -4.68 -11.73
N ARG A 60 -7.83 -3.38 -11.96
CA ARG A 60 -8.46 -2.65 -13.06
C ARG A 60 -7.41 -1.92 -13.90
N CYS A 61 -7.48 -2.17 -15.20
CA CYS A 61 -6.67 -1.53 -16.22
C CYS A 61 -7.57 -0.90 -17.27
N SER A 62 -7.66 0.43 -17.27
CA SER A 62 -8.44 1.16 -18.28
C SER A 62 -7.52 1.78 -19.30
N ARG A 63 -7.71 1.43 -20.59
CA ARG A 63 -7.03 2.08 -21.72
C ARG A 63 -7.46 3.55 -21.91
N ARG A 64 -8.55 3.99 -21.27
CA ARG A 64 -9.10 5.35 -21.43
C ARG A 64 -8.67 6.33 -20.35
N VAL A 65 -8.10 5.86 -19.25
CA VAL A 65 -7.58 6.72 -18.18
C VAL A 65 -6.13 7.02 -18.51
N ASN A 66 -5.79 8.31 -18.58
CA ASN A 66 -4.40 8.73 -18.78
C ASN A 66 -3.50 7.96 -17.79
N HIS A 67 -2.33 7.54 -18.27
CA HIS A 67 -1.24 6.90 -17.52
C HIS A 67 -1.19 5.36 -17.43
N ASN A 68 -2.17 4.60 -17.96
CA ASN A 68 -2.10 3.12 -18.02
C ASN A 68 -1.70 2.47 -16.67
N GLN A 69 -2.18 3.04 -15.55
CA GLN A 69 -1.81 2.66 -14.19
C GLN A 69 -2.59 1.41 -13.74
N CYS A 70 -1.91 0.53 -13.01
CA CYS A 70 -2.51 -0.65 -12.41
C CYS A 70 -3.30 -0.26 -11.15
N SER A 71 -4.62 -0.13 -11.29
CA SER A 71 -5.49 0.25 -10.19
C SER A 71 -6.02 -0.99 -9.46
N TYR A 72 -6.29 -0.87 -8.17
CA TYR A 72 -6.84 -1.96 -7.35
C TYR A 72 -8.01 -1.48 -6.50
N SER A 73 -8.90 -2.42 -6.19
CA SER A 73 -9.89 -2.30 -5.12
C SER A 73 -9.87 -3.57 -4.29
N TYR A 74 -9.83 -3.43 -2.97
CA TYR A 74 -9.81 -4.54 -2.03
C TYR A 74 -10.95 -4.39 -1.04
N ASN A 75 -11.75 -5.43 -0.87
CA ASN A 75 -12.89 -5.46 0.03
C ASN A 75 -12.66 -6.50 1.13
N PHE A 76 -12.81 -6.08 2.37
CA PHE A 76 -12.82 -6.96 3.52
C PHE A 76 -14.23 -7.55 3.74
N GLN A 77 -14.30 -8.63 4.52
CA GLN A 77 -15.56 -9.35 4.77
C GLN A 77 -16.59 -8.52 5.55
N ASP A 78 -16.16 -7.53 6.32
CA ASP A 78 -17.02 -6.60 7.05
C ASP A 78 -17.62 -5.49 6.16
N GLY A 79 -17.35 -5.53 4.85
CA GLY A 79 -17.80 -4.54 3.87
C GLY A 79 -16.96 -3.26 3.84
N SER A 80 -15.89 -3.18 4.65
CA SER A 80 -14.89 -2.13 4.51
C SER A 80 -13.93 -2.43 3.36
N GLY A 81 -13.15 -1.43 2.94
CA GLY A 81 -12.20 -1.63 1.86
C GLY A 81 -11.37 -0.41 1.51
N THR A 82 -10.43 -0.64 0.60
CA THR A 82 -9.46 0.34 0.14
C THR A 82 -9.29 0.21 -1.36
N SER A 83 -9.12 1.34 -2.04
CA SER A 83 -8.81 1.39 -3.47
C SER A 83 -7.73 2.43 -3.77
N GLY A 84 -7.04 2.22 -4.88
CA GLY A 84 -5.93 3.07 -5.28
C GLY A 84 -5.15 2.50 -6.45
N VAL A 85 -3.86 2.80 -6.49
CA VAL A 85 -2.95 2.34 -7.55
C VAL A 85 -1.79 1.55 -6.95
N TYR A 86 -1.30 0.56 -7.67
CA TYR A 86 -0.08 -0.13 -7.26
C TYR A 86 1.15 0.69 -7.60
N VAL A 87 2.11 0.68 -6.68
CA VAL A 87 3.43 1.29 -6.83
C VAL A 87 4.50 0.31 -6.37
N THR A 88 5.72 0.54 -6.80
CA THR A 88 6.90 -0.01 -6.15
C THR A 88 7.70 1.12 -5.53
N ASP A 89 8.25 0.89 -4.34
CA ASP A 89 9.20 1.83 -3.74
C ASP A 89 10.21 1.11 -2.84
N LYS A 90 11.34 1.76 -2.60
CA LYS A 90 12.38 1.30 -1.69
C LYS A 90 11.95 1.52 -0.24
N SER A 91 11.74 0.42 0.46
CA SER A 91 11.43 0.43 1.89
C SER A 91 12.67 0.04 2.69
N TYR A 92 12.86 0.67 3.84
CA TYR A 92 13.94 0.40 4.78
C TYR A 92 13.37 -0.27 6.03
N PHE A 93 14.06 -1.27 6.54
CA PHE A 93 13.66 -2.01 7.73
C PHE A 93 14.89 -2.44 8.54
N ASP A 94 14.72 -2.41 9.85
CA ASP A 94 15.70 -2.94 10.78
C ASP A 94 15.51 -4.46 10.91
N SER A 95 16.54 -5.22 10.57
CA SER A 95 16.55 -6.67 10.75
C SER A 95 17.34 -7.05 12.00
N ILE A 96 16.72 -7.80 12.92
CA ILE A 96 17.40 -8.38 14.08
C ILE A 96 17.74 -9.84 13.76
N ILE A 97 19.01 -10.15 13.54
CA ILE A 97 19.48 -11.51 13.22
C ILE A 97 20.02 -12.17 14.50
N GLY A 98 19.17 -12.93 15.20
CA GLY A 98 19.49 -14.11 16.03
C GLY A 98 20.60 -14.11 17.09
N GLN A 99 21.41 -13.07 17.23
CA GLN A 99 22.46 -12.95 18.25
C GLN A 99 22.17 -11.73 19.12
N SER A 100 22.44 -11.87 20.41
CA SER A 100 22.15 -10.95 21.52
C SER A 100 22.87 -9.59 21.47
N SER A 101 23.32 -9.16 20.30
CA SER A 101 23.82 -7.82 20.02
C SER A 101 23.00 -7.21 18.88
N PRO A 102 22.53 -5.96 18.99
CA PRO A 102 21.84 -5.26 17.92
C PRO A 102 22.86 -4.88 16.84
N SER A 103 23.25 -5.83 16.01
CA SER A 103 23.76 -5.51 14.68
C SER A 103 22.57 -5.09 13.83
N SER A 104 22.10 -3.86 14.03
CA SER A 104 21.11 -3.21 13.19
C SER A 104 21.67 -3.05 11.78
N GLY A 105 21.51 -4.07 10.96
CA GLY A 105 21.75 -3.97 9.53
C GLY A 105 20.60 -3.17 8.93
N ASN A 106 20.85 -1.92 8.52
CA ASN A 106 19.91 -1.14 7.73
C ASN A 106 19.66 -1.87 6.42
N THR A 107 18.59 -2.65 6.37
CA THR A 107 18.25 -3.45 5.19
C THR A 107 17.18 -2.72 4.41
N SER A 108 17.24 -2.83 3.08
CA SER A 108 16.23 -2.23 2.21
C SER A 108 15.85 -3.19 1.09
N ALA A 109 14.61 -3.06 0.63
CA ALA A 109 14.09 -3.82 -0.49
C ALA A 109 13.16 -2.93 -1.34
N ILE A 110 13.06 -3.24 -2.63
CA ILE A 110 11.97 -2.70 -3.46
C ILE A 110 10.72 -3.51 -3.13
N VAL A 111 9.69 -2.83 -2.66
CA VAL A 111 8.44 -3.43 -2.23
C VAL A 111 7.34 -3.04 -3.19
N PHE A 112 6.50 -4.00 -3.57
CA PHE A 112 5.25 -3.77 -4.28
C PHE A 112 4.14 -3.52 -3.25
N LEU A 113 3.43 -2.40 -3.37
CA LEU A 113 2.39 -2.02 -2.42
C LEU A 113 1.27 -1.20 -3.07
N GLY A 114 0.11 -1.22 -2.44
CA GLY A 114 -1.01 -0.36 -2.76
C GLY A 114 -0.81 1.06 -2.22
N CYS A 115 -0.86 2.05 -3.11
CA CYS A 115 -0.98 3.45 -2.76
C CYS A 115 -2.48 3.81 -2.73
N SER A 116 -3.08 3.80 -1.53
CA SER A 116 -4.51 4.03 -1.34
C SER A 116 -4.86 5.49 -1.59
N THR A 117 -5.88 5.72 -2.43
CA THR A 117 -6.47 7.03 -2.73
C THR A 117 -7.90 7.14 -2.21
N GLN A 118 -8.50 6.03 -1.78
CA GLN A 118 -9.81 6.02 -1.16
C GLN A 118 -9.94 4.84 -0.20
N GLN A 119 -10.60 5.06 0.93
CA GLN A 119 -11.04 4.02 1.85
C GLN A 119 -12.54 4.17 2.10
N PHE A 120 -13.20 3.06 2.39
CA PHE A 120 -14.62 3.01 2.70
C PHE A 120 -14.89 1.95 3.77
N GLY A 121 -16.02 2.08 4.45
CA GLY A 121 -16.28 1.33 5.67
C GLY A 121 -15.30 1.69 6.79
N ARG A 122 -15.50 1.12 7.97
CA ARG A 122 -14.75 1.48 9.17
C ARG A 122 -13.57 0.52 9.37
N LEU A 123 -12.48 0.74 8.62
CA LEU A 123 -11.24 -0.05 8.71
C LEU A 123 -10.54 0.03 10.09
N THR A 124 -11.02 0.87 11.01
CA THR A 124 -10.38 1.18 12.30
C THR A 124 -11.13 0.64 13.52
N THR A 125 -12.02 -0.34 13.36
CA THR A 125 -12.70 -0.97 14.52
C THR A 125 -12.84 -2.48 14.43
N GLN A 126 -11.97 -3.18 15.17
CA GLN A 126 -12.39 -4.13 16.21
C GLN A 126 -11.62 -3.82 17.49
#